data_AF-A0A9K3MYC3-F1
#
_entry.id   AF-A0A9K3MYC3-F1
#
_cell.length_a   1.000
_cell.length_b   1.000
_cell.length_c   1.000
_cell.angle_alpha   90.00
_cell.angle_beta   90.00
_cell.angle_gamma   90.00
#
_symmetry.space_group_name_H-M   'P 1'
#
loop_
_entity.id
_entity.type
_entity.pdbx_description
1 polymer ?
#
loop_
_entity_poly.entity_id
_entity_poly.type
_entity_poly.pdbx_seq_one_letter_code
_entity_poly.pdbx_strand_id
1 'polypeptide(L)' 'MSKLHYLELNDNQLTGHIPPELGKLTDLFDINIAGNKLEGHIHDNLSSCTNLNSLNVHGNKLKGTIPAQLQRLESMTYL' A
#
# COMPACT_ATOMS: atom_id res chain seq x y z
N MET A 1 -3.86 12.94 -13.95
CA MET A 1 -3.09 12.73 -12.70
C MET A 1 -4.06 12.82 -11.54
N SER A 2 -4.14 11.75 -10.74
CA SER A 2 -4.95 11.74 -9.52
C SER A 2 -4.16 12.45 -8.42
N LYS A 3 -4.82 13.31 -7.62
CA LYS A 3 -4.23 14.03 -6.50
C LYS A 3 -4.48 13.33 -5.16
N LEU A 4 -4.64 12.01 -5.18
CA LEU A 4 -4.93 11.27 -3.96
C LEU A 4 -3.64 11.16 -3.13
N HIS A 5 -3.66 11.72 -1.92
CA HIS A 5 -2.53 11.69 -1.00
C HIS A 5 -2.72 10.66 0.12
N TYR A 6 -3.98 10.45 0.54
CA TYR A 6 -4.34 9.55 1.63
C TYR A 6 -5.36 8.55 1.15
N LEU A 7 -5.11 7.26 1.39
CA LEU A 7 -6.06 6.18 1.13
C LEU A 7 -6.36 5.45 2.44
N GLU A 8 -7.41 5.89 3.13
CA GLU A 8 -7.88 5.33 4.39
C GLU A 8 -9.06 4.40 4.14
N LEU A 9 -8.84 3.09 4.24
CA LEU A 9 -9.85 2.03 4.07
C LEU A 9 -9.79 1.00 5.21
N ASN A 10 -9.15 1.34 6.32
CA ASN A 10 -8.98 0.41 7.44
C ASN A 10 -10.29 -0.01 8.09
N ASP A 11 -10.27 -1.15 8.77
CA ASP A 11 -11.37 -1.72 9.57
C ASP A 11 -12.66 -1.94 8.78
N ASN A 12 -12.51 -2.45 7.56
CA ASN A 12 -13.61 -2.82 6.68
C ASN A 12 -13.65 -4.35 6.44
N GLN A 13 -14.57 -4.76 5.58
CA GLN A 13 -14.68 -6.17 5.14
C GLN A 13 -14.21 -6.37 3.70
N LEU A 14 -13.28 -5.53 3.21
CA LEU A 14 -12.80 -5.61 1.83
C LEU A 14 -12.12 -6.96 1.58
N THR A 15 -12.41 -7.55 0.44
CA THR A 15 -11.88 -8.85 -0.03
C THR A 15 -11.19 -8.68 -1.37
N GLY A 16 -10.43 -9.70 -1.80
CA GLY A 16 -9.70 -9.68 -3.06
C GLY A 16 -8.27 -9.19 -2.86
N HIS A 17 -7.65 -8.68 -3.91
CA HIS A 17 -6.22 -8.37 -3.97
C HIS A 17 -5.97 -6.86 -3.93
N ILE A 18 -4.76 -6.46 -3.50
CA ILE A 18 -4.28 -5.09 -3.67
C ILE A 18 -4.04 -4.87 -5.17
N PRO A 19 -4.69 -3.91 -5.84
CA PRO A 19 -4.52 -3.72 -7.27
C PRO A 19 -3.14 -3.10 -7.58
N PRO A 20 -2.38 -3.63 -8.55
CA PRO A 20 -1.07 -3.08 -8.93
C PRO A 20 -1.16 -1.64 -9.45
N GLU A 21 -2.34 -1.21 -9.91
CA GLU A 21 -2.62 0.15 -10.36
C GLU A 21 -2.48 1.21 -9.26
N LEU A 22 -2.46 0.84 -7.97
CA LEU A 22 -2.14 1.79 -6.89
C LEU A 22 -0.77 2.45 -7.10
N GLY A 23 0.19 1.76 -7.71
CA GLY A 23 1.49 2.34 -8.07
C GLY A 23 1.40 3.50 -9.09
N LYS A 24 0.26 3.70 -9.76
CA LYS A 24 0.05 4.84 -10.67
C LYS A 24 -0.33 6.13 -9.92
N LEU A 25 -0.63 6.04 -8.63
CA LEU A 25 -0.99 7.16 -7.76
C LEU A 25 0.28 7.72 -7.11
N THR A 26 1.12 8.37 -7.92
CA THR A 26 2.47 8.83 -7.51
C THR A 26 2.48 9.87 -6.39
N ASP A 27 1.34 10.53 -6.15
CA ASP A 27 1.16 11.54 -5.11
C ASP A 27 0.72 10.93 -3.76
N LEU A 28 0.54 9.61 -3.68
CA LEU A 28 0.20 8.94 -2.42
C LEU A 28 1.31 9.15 -1.39
N PHE A 29 0.86 9.52 -0.19
CA PHE A 29 1.66 9.78 0.99
C PHE A 29 1.36 8.75 2.09
N ASP A 30 0.09 8.40 2.28
CA ASP A 30 -0.33 7.37 3.25
C ASP A 30 -1.31 6.39 2.61
N ILE A 31 -1.08 5.10 2.85
CA ILE A 31 -2.02 4.03 2.52
C ILE A 31 -2.30 3.23 3.79
N ASN A 32 -3.53 3.28 4.26
CA ASN A 32 -3.99 2.51 5.40
C ASN A 32 -5.17 1.63 5.01
N ILE A 33 -4.89 0.33 4.83
CA ILE A 33 -5.87 -0.69 4.45
C ILE A 33 -5.95 -1.80 5.51
N ALA A 34 -5.51 -1.49 6.74
CA ALA A 34 -5.45 -2.45 7.82
C ALA A 34 -6.82 -3.01 8.23
N GLY A 35 -6.84 -4.17 8.89
CA GLY A 35 -8.07 -4.73 9.43
C GLY A 35 -9.11 -5.13 8.38
N ASN A 36 -8.67 -5.60 7.21
CA ASN A 36 -9.52 -6.08 6.12
C ASN A 36 -9.35 -7.60 5.88
N LYS A 37 -9.95 -8.13 4.82
CA LYS A 37 -9.84 -9.54 4.40
C LYS A 37 -9.10 -9.68 3.06
N LEU A 38 -8.21 -8.74 2.75
CA LEU A 38 -7.43 -8.75 1.51
C LEU A 38 -6.45 -9.93 1.50
N GLU A 39 -6.24 -10.52 0.34
CA GLU A 39 -5.39 -11.67 0.09
C GLU A 39 -4.37 -11.39 -1.02
N GLY A 40 -3.52 -12.36 -1.34
CA GLY A 40 -2.46 -12.19 -2.33
C GLY A 40 -1.18 -11.61 -1.72
N HIS A 41 -0.54 -10.66 -2.40
CA HIS A 41 0.76 -10.09 -2.02
C HIS A 41 0.79 -8.58 -2.25
N ILE A 42 1.79 -7.92 -1.66
CA ILE A 42 2.07 -6.50 -1.92
C ILE A 42 2.87 -6.41 -3.22
N HIS A 43 2.39 -5.62 -4.19
CA HIS A 43 3.06 -5.43 -5.48
C HIS A 43 4.22 -4.44 -5.36
N ASP A 44 5.32 -4.72 -6.06
CA ASP A 44 6.49 -3.83 -6.09
C ASP A 44 6.21 -2.50 -6.81
N ASN A 45 5.17 -2.43 -7.66
CA ASN A 45 4.72 -1.20 -8.30
C ASN A 45 4.45 -0.04 -7.33
N LEU A 46 4.11 -0.33 -6.06
CA LEU A 46 3.96 0.69 -5.01
C LEU A 46 5.24 1.50 -4.77
N SER A 47 6.42 1.01 -5.15
CA SER A 47 7.66 1.79 -5.10
C SER A 47 7.68 2.96 -6.10
N SER A 48 6.71 3.05 -7.00
CA SER A 48 6.53 4.21 -7.89
C SER A 48 5.92 5.40 -7.16
N CYS A 49 5.29 5.17 -6.01
CA CYS A 49 4.80 6.22 -5.11
C CYS A 49 5.97 6.78 -4.29
N THR A 50 6.83 7.58 -4.93
CA THR A 50 8.07 8.07 -4.32
C THR A 50 7.85 8.95 -3.07
N ASN A 51 6.64 9.49 -2.90
CA ASN A 51 6.24 10.27 -1.73
C ASN A 51 5.62 9.43 -0.61
N LEU A 52 5.48 8.11 -0.79
CA LEU A 52 4.80 7.24 0.15
C LEU A 52 5.60 7.16 1.47
N ASN A 53 5.00 7.69 2.52
CA ASN A 53 5.58 7.76 3.84
C ASN A 53 5.16 6.58 4.73
N SER A 54 3.94 6.08 4.53
CA SER A 54 3.31 5.10 5.40
C SER A 54 2.49 4.10 4.59
N LEU A 55 2.72 2.81 4.85
CA LEU A 55 1.93 1.71 4.30
C LEU A 55 1.49 0.79 5.43
N ASN A 56 0.22 0.86 5.83
CA ASN A 56 -0.35 -0.04 6.83
C ASN A 56 -1.26 -1.09 6.18
N VAL A 57 -0.80 -2.34 6.20
CA VAL A 57 -1.54 -3.50 5.68
C VAL A 57 -1.87 -4.54 6.75
N HIS A 58 -1.66 -4.19 8.03
CA HIS A 58 -1.84 -5.09 9.16
C HIS A 58 -3.25 -5.72 9.20
N GLY A 59 -3.38 -6.92 9.76
CA GLY A 59 -4.70 -7.53 9.95
C GLY A 59 -5.40 -7.96 8.66
N ASN A 60 -4.66 -8.19 7.57
CA ASN A 60 -5.15 -8.80 6.33
C ASN A 60 -4.69 -10.28 6.20
N LYS A 61 -5.08 -10.94 5.11
CA LYS A 61 -4.66 -12.31 4.73
C LYS A 61 -3.56 -12.31 3.65
N LEU A 62 -2.77 -11.25 3.59
CA LEU A 62 -1.65 -11.12 2.65
C LEU A 62 -0.57 -12.18 2.95
N LYS A 63 0.07 -12.66 1.89
CA LYS A 63 1.12 -13.67 1.90
C LYS A 63 2.33 -13.17 1.10
N GLY A 64 3.44 -13.90 1.22
CA GLY A 64 4.69 -13.58 0.53
C GLY A 64 5.54 -12.60 1.35
N THR A 65 6.51 -12.00 0.68
CA THR A 65 7.46 -11.05 1.29
C THR A 65 7.09 -9.62 0.93
N ILE A 66 7.42 -8.69 1.81
CA ILE A 66 7.42 -7.26 1.49
C ILE A 66 8.42 -7.05 0.33
N PRO A 67 8.02 -6.39 -0.78
CA PRO A 67 8.93 -6.08 -1.87
C PRO A 67 10.12 -5.23 -1.38
N ALA A 68 11.34 -5.68 -1.67
CA ALA A 68 12.56 -4.96 -1.30
C ALA A 68 12.65 -3.56 -1.93
N GLN A 69 11.92 -3.34 -3.03
CA GLN A 69 11.77 -2.07 -3.71
C GLN A 69 11.16 -0.99 -2.79
N LEU A 70 10.29 -1.37 -1.84
CA LEU A 70 9.73 -0.42 -0.87
C LEU A 70 10.80 0.11 0.10
N GLN A 71 11.84 -0.68 0.40
CA GLN A 71 12.95 -0.23 1.27
C GLN A 71 13.78 0.89 0.62
N ARG A 72 13.63 1.14 -0.69
CA ARG A 72 14.33 2.21 -1.40
C ARG A 72 13.58 3.55 -1.34
N LEU A 73 12.37 3.57 -0.79
CA LEU A 73 11.60 4.79 -0.63
C LEU A 73 12.18 5.62 0.52
N GLU A 74 12.90 6.69 0.18
CA GLU A 74 13.53 7.59 1.16
C GLU A 74 12.51 8.28 2.07
N SER A 75 11.28 8.47 1.59
CA SER A 75 10.19 9.09 2.33
C SER A 75 9.52 8.14 3.33
N MET A 76 9.73 6.83 3.22
CA MET A 76 9.00 5.84 4.02
C MET A 76 9.52 5.77 5.45
N THR A 77 8.62 5.97 6.40
CA THR A 77 8.91 5.96 7.84
C THR A 77 8.12 4.90 8.60
N TYR A 78 7.04 4.38 8.00
CA TYR A 78 6.19 3.34 8.58
C TYR A 78 5.80 2.29 7.54
N LEU A 79 5.87 1.02 7.94
CA LEU A 79 5.54 -0.16 7.14
C LEU A 79 5.05 -1.32 8.03
#